data_AF-F4BSH6-F1
#
_entry.id   AF-F4BSH6-F1
#
_cell.length_a   1.000
_cell.length_b   1.000
_cell.length_c   1.000
_cell.angle_alpha   90.00
_cell.angle_beta   90.00
_cell.angle_gamma   90.00
#
_symmetry.space_group_name_H-M   'P 1'
#
loop_
_entity.id
_entity.type
_entity.pdbx_description
1 polymer ?
#
loop_
_entity_poly.entity_id
_entity_poly.type
_entity_poly.pdbx_seq_one_letter_code
_entity_poly.pdbx_strand_id
1 'polypeptide(L)' 'MLKNGLFMMTIGFVAVILGLTGLEEHRILILGIGIVLIILGFVLYNKGEKKED' A
#
# COMPACT_ATOMS: atom_id res chain seq x y z
N MET A 1 9.74 5.73 -15.33
CA MET A 1 8.47 5.04 -15.00
C MET A 1 8.35 5.08 -13.49
N LEU A 2 7.18 5.39 -12.91
CA LEU A 2 7.06 5.35 -11.44
C LEU A 2 7.52 3.96 -10.99
N LYS A 3 8.45 3.94 -10.04
CA LYS A 3 8.82 2.75 -9.29
C LYS A 3 7.51 2.14 -8.76
N ASN A 4 7.03 1.08 -9.43
CA ASN A 4 5.81 0.33 -9.19
C ASN A 4 5.66 -0.04 -7.70
N GLY A 5 6.77 -0.31 -7.01
CA GLY A 5 6.79 -0.55 -5.56
C GLY A 5 6.37 0.69 -4.76
N LEU A 6 6.93 1.85 -5.09
CA LEU A 6 6.59 3.13 -4.47
C LEU A 6 5.13 3.53 -4.74
N PHE A 7 4.65 3.31 -5.96
CA PHE A 7 3.26 3.57 -6.32
C PHE A 7 2.29 2.71 -5.50
N MET A 8 2.59 1.41 -5.38
CA MET A 8 1.75 0.48 -4.63
C MET A 8 1.74 0.76 -3.12
N MET A 9 2.89 1.17 -2.56
CA MET A 9 2.95 1.67 -1.18
C MET A 9 2.09 2.92 -0.97
N THR A 10 2.11 3.85 -1.93
CA THR A 10 1.31 5.09 -1.86
C THR A 10 -0.19 4.80 -1.87
N ILE A 11 -0.66 3.92 -2.77
CA ILE A 11 -2.08 3.50 -2.81
C ILE A 11 -2.46 2.83 -1.48
N GLY A 12 -1.63 1.92 -0.98
CA GLY A 12 -1.89 1.26 0.29
C GLY A 12 -2.03 2.25 1.45
N PHE A 13 -1.19 3.29 1.48
CA PHE A 13 -1.27 4.36 2.49
C PHE A 13 -2.58 5.15 2.39
N VAL A 14 -3.00 5.52 1.17
CA VAL A 14 -4.29 6.20 0.93
C VAL A 14 -5.47 5.32 1.39
N ALA A 15 -5.43 4.02 1.08
CA ALA A 15 -6.46 3.07 1.53
C ALA A 15 -6.52 2.98 3.06
N VAL A 16 -5.38 2.96 3.76
CA VAL A 16 -5.34 2.99 5.23
C VAL A 16 -5.99 4.27 5.77
N ILE A 17 -5.67 5.44 5.21
CA ILE A 17 -6.27 6.72 5.62
C ILE A 17 -7.80 6.67 5.44
N LEU A 18 -8.26 6.22 4.27
CA LEU A 18 -9.70 6.08 3.99
C LEU A 18 -10.38 5.13 4.97
N GLY A 19 -9.74 4.00 5.27
CA GLY A 19 -10.21 3.04 6.27
C GLY A 19 -10.32 3.66 7.66
N LEU A 20 -9.32 4.45 8.09
CA LEU A 20 -9.35 5.14 9.39
C LEU A 20 -10.44 6.23 9.46
N THR A 21 -10.78 6.85 8.33
CA THR A 21 -11.80 7.92 8.27
C THR A 21 -13.22 7.41 7.96
N GLY A 22 -13.39 6.15 7.59
CA GLY A 22 -14.66 5.57 7.12
C GLY A 22 -15.55 4.98 8.23
N LEU A 23 -16.86 4.84 7.92
CA LEU A 23 -17.88 4.25 8.81
C LEU A 23 -17.69 2.72 8.98
N GLU A 24 -18.16 2.19 10.10
CA GLU A 24 -17.67 0.93 10.71
C GLU A 24 -17.80 -0.35 9.86
N GLU A 25 -18.76 -0.43 8.94
CA GLU A 25 -19.13 -1.69 8.26
C GLU A 25 -17.99 -2.31 7.42
N HIS A 26 -17.10 -1.48 6.87
CA HIS A 26 -16.01 -1.95 6.01
C HIS A 26 -14.62 -1.52 6.47
N ARG A 27 -14.53 -0.85 7.63
CA ARG A 27 -13.27 -0.30 8.16
C ARG A 27 -12.16 -1.34 8.21
N ILE A 28 -12.43 -2.49 8.83
CA ILE A 28 -11.42 -3.54 9.04
C ILE A 28 -10.93 -4.12 7.70
N LEU A 29 -11.84 -4.28 6.74
CA LEU A 29 -11.53 -4.81 5.42
C LEU A 29 -10.64 -3.84 4.63
N ILE A 30 -10.99 -2.55 4.63
CA ILE A 30 -10.23 -1.50 3.95
C ILE A 30 -8.83 -1.35 4.57
N LEU A 31 -8.73 -1.37 5.90
CA LEU A 31 -7.45 -1.34 6.61
C LEU A 31 -6.58 -2.56 6.27
N GLY A 32 -7.18 -3.76 6.25
CA GLY A 32 -6.49 -4.99 5.88
C GLY A 32 -5.92 -4.92 4.46
N ILE A 33 -6.72 -4.47 3.49
CA ILE A 33 -6.28 -4.29 2.09
C ILE A 33 -5.15 -3.26 2.01
N GLY A 34 -5.28 -2.13 2.69
CA GLY A 34 -4.25 -1.09 2.71
C GLY A 34 -2.90 -1.59 3.24
N ILE A 35 -2.92 -2.34 4.35
CA ILE A 35 -1.71 -2.95 4.93
C ILE A 35 -1.07 -3.95 3.95
N VAL A 36 -1.88 -4.82 3.32
CA VAL A 36 -1.37 -5.78 2.33
C VAL A 36 -0.71 -5.07 1.14
N LEU A 37 -1.32 -4.00 0.63
CA LEU A 37 -0.75 -3.20 -0.47
C LEU A 37 0.58 -2.55 -0.08
N ILE A 38 0.70 -2.03 1.15
CA ILE A 38 1.97 -1.46 1.65
C ILE A 38 3.05 -2.54 1.69
N ILE A 39 2.75 -3.72 2.23
CA ILE A 39 3.71 -4.83 2.33
C ILE A 39 4.15 -5.28 0.93
N LEU A 40 3.20 -5.47 0.01
CA LEU A 40 3.50 -5.87 -1.37
C LEU A 40 4.33 -4.80 -2.10
N GLY A 41 3.97 -3.53 -1.95
CA GLY A 41 4.73 -2.42 -2.51
C GLY A 41 6.16 -2.36 -1.96
N PHE A 42 6.34 -2.57 -0.65
CA PHE A 42 7.67 -2.65 -0.02
C PHE A 42 8.51 -3.80 -0.56
N VAL A 43 7.90 -4.99 -0.74
CA VAL A 43 8.59 -6.15 -1.31
C VAL A 43 8.99 -5.87 -2.76
N LEU A 44 8.10 -5.32 -3.58
CA LEU A 44 8.39 -4.96 -4.97
C LEU A 44 9.52 -3.92 -5.06
N TYR A 45 9.45 -2.89 -4.23
CA TYR A 45 10.46 -1.84 -4.15
C TYR A 45 11.84 -2.42 -3.80
N ASN A 46 11.93 -3.24 -2.75
CA ASN A 46 13.22 -3.80 -2.32
C ASN A 46 13.75 -4.92 -3.23
N LYS A 47 12.86 -5.68 -3.87
CA LYS A 47 13.25 -6.85 -4.69
C LYS A 47 13.60 -6.46 -6.12
N GLY A 48 12.88 -5.51 -6.71
CA GLY A 48 13.06 -5.07 -8.09
C GLY A 48 13.81 -3.75 -8.21
N GLU A 49 13.38 -2.72 -7.49
CA GLU A 49 13.75 -1.33 -7.81
C GLU A 49 14.95 -0.80 -7.03
N LYS A 50 15.22 -1.37 -5.85
CA LYS A 50 16.40 -1.04 -5.03
C LYS A 50 17.68 -1.71 -5.55
N LYS A 51 17.56 -2.65 -6.48
CA LYS A 51 18.71 -3.30 -7.15
C LYS A 51 19.13 -2.60 -8.44
N GLU A 52 18.29 -1.72 -8.97
CA GLU A 52 18.56 -0.95 -10.20
C GLU A 52 19.21 0.42 -9.93
N ASP A 53 19.22 0.89 -8.67
CA ASP A 53 20.00 2.05 -8.21
C ASP A 53 21.30 1.58 -7.54
#